data_AF-A0A836L7P6-F1
#
_entry.id   AF-A0A836L7P6-F1
#
_cell.length_a   1.000
_cell.length_b   1.000
_cell.length_c   1.000
_cell.angle_alpha   90.00
_cell.angle_beta   90.00
_cell.angle_gamma   90.00
#
_symmetry.space_group_name_H-M   'P 1'
#
loop_
_entity.id
_entity.type
_entity.pdbx_description
1 polymer ?
#
loop_
_entity_poly.entity_id
_entity_poly.type
_entity_poly.pdbx_seq_one_letter_code
_entity_poly.pdbx_strand_id
1 'polypeptide(L)'
;MAESPSAAAPTIFIRCAALHSRGELLNGFFFAHRAALGIQDWYEATSDPISDGAENKEANLRRAEDIAAAGDTPHVASSPRLPPHFPVEVLYVRNSRKPYFLLEWRYPTPEEEDKQKDSSDSGGDDREGAAKTHETRTDSLQSRITEEFLRQLADRTLALGKQDLADVGAVWKGQPVHISSALPGVTVMAERRKLELRDAQLKGQRAAEKRERAEADSATQTAKAKQRDSGVITPAFIPRCVRRRT
;
A
#
# COMPACT_ATOMS: atom_id res chain seq x y z
N MET A 1 13.92 11.16 -40.09
CA MET A 1 14.45 11.58 -38.79
C MET A 1 13.77 10.73 -37.74
N ALA A 2 14.47 9.74 -37.19
CA ALA A 2 13.93 8.93 -36.10
C ALA A 2 14.00 9.79 -34.84
N GLU A 3 12.86 10.09 -34.23
CA GLU A 3 12.82 10.64 -32.88
C GLU A 3 13.61 9.69 -31.98
N SER A 4 14.68 10.22 -31.38
CA SER A 4 15.36 9.56 -30.28
C SER A 4 14.27 9.16 -29.27
N PRO A 5 14.13 7.88 -28.89
CA PRO A 5 13.14 7.51 -27.89
C PRO A 5 13.45 8.37 -26.66
N SER A 6 12.50 9.24 -26.30
CA SER A 6 12.50 9.89 -24.99
C SER A 6 12.80 8.81 -23.98
N ALA A 7 13.98 8.90 -23.36
CA ALA A 7 14.59 7.82 -22.59
C ALA A 7 13.89 7.72 -21.22
N ALA A 8 12.60 7.37 -21.28
CA ALA A 8 11.75 7.11 -20.15
C ALA A 8 12.40 6.06 -19.25
N ALA A 9 12.34 6.28 -17.94
CA ALA A 9 12.89 5.36 -16.97
C ALA A 9 12.31 3.95 -17.22
N PRO A 10 13.15 2.90 -17.24
CA PRO A 10 12.67 1.55 -17.49
C PRO A 10 11.78 1.08 -16.34
N THR A 11 10.66 0.48 -16.67
CA THR A 11 9.78 -0.15 -15.69
C THR A 11 10.37 -1.51 -15.30
N ILE A 12 10.46 -1.78 -14.01
CA ILE A 12 11.11 -2.97 -13.47
C ILE A 12 10.05 -3.91 -12.88
N PHE A 13 10.12 -5.19 -13.25
CA PHE A 13 9.39 -6.28 -12.60
C PHE A 13 10.22 -6.85 -11.46
N ILE A 14 9.63 -6.94 -10.27
CA ILE A 14 10.23 -7.61 -9.10
C ILE A 14 9.27 -8.68 -8.61
N ARG A 15 9.77 -9.91 -8.47
CA ARG A 15 9.00 -11.06 -7.97
C ARG A 15 9.73 -11.72 -6.81
N CYS A 16 9.03 -11.90 -5.70
CA CYS A 16 9.50 -12.69 -4.58
C CYS A 16 8.28 -13.22 -3.81
N ALA A 17 8.32 -14.50 -3.42
CA ALA A 17 7.25 -15.10 -2.63
C ALA A 17 7.17 -14.54 -1.20
N ALA A 18 8.23 -13.90 -0.72
CA ALA A 18 8.30 -13.33 0.63
C ALA A 18 7.99 -11.81 0.68
N LEU A 19 7.71 -11.16 -0.48
CA LEU A 19 7.36 -9.75 -0.56
C LEU A 19 5.86 -9.58 -0.86
N HIS A 20 5.13 -8.95 0.06
CA HIS A 20 3.68 -8.83 0.00
C HIS A 20 3.17 -7.39 0.09
N SER A 21 4.04 -6.44 0.39
CA SER A 21 3.67 -5.03 0.53
C SER A 21 4.73 -4.09 -0.03
N ARG A 22 4.30 -2.88 -0.39
CA ARG A 22 5.19 -1.77 -0.75
C ARG A 22 6.20 -1.48 0.37
N GLY A 23 5.75 -1.53 1.62
CA GLY A 23 6.62 -1.31 2.78
C GLY A 23 7.74 -2.35 2.89
N GLU A 24 7.44 -3.64 2.66
CA GLU A 24 8.46 -4.69 2.64
C GLU A 24 9.45 -4.51 1.49
N LEU A 25 8.99 -4.08 0.31
CA LEU A 25 9.87 -3.82 -0.83
C LEU A 25 10.81 -2.63 -0.55
N LEU A 26 10.24 -1.47 -0.17
CA LEU A 26 10.99 -0.23 -0.02
C LEU A 26 11.78 -0.17 1.29
N ASN A 27 11.17 -0.50 2.42
CA ASN A 27 11.81 -0.35 3.73
C ASN A 27 12.50 -1.63 4.20
N GLY A 28 12.22 -2.77 3.55
CA GLY A 28 12.89 -4.04 3.80
C GLY A 28 13.95 -4.34 2.75
N PHE A 29 13.51 -4.76 1.56
CA PHE A 29 14.39 -5.28 0.52
C PHE A 29 15.37 -4.23 0.00
N PHE A 30 14.91 -3.03 -0.36
CA PHE A 30 15.80 -1.96 -0.80
C PHE A 30 16.65 -1.39 0.32
N PHE A 31 16.16 -1.35 1.55
CA PHE A 31 16.99 -0.96 2.68
C PHE A 31 18.16 -1.96 2.87
N ALA A 32 17.90 -3.26 2.77
CA ALA A 32 18.96 -4.27 2.85
C ALA A 32 20.02 -4.10 1.73
N HIS A 33 19.61 -3.65 0.55
CA HIS A 33 20.48 -3.45 -0.62
C HIS A 33 20.86 -1.98 -0.87
N ARG A 34 20.63 -1.08 0.11
CA ARG A 34 20.77 0.38 -0.05
C ARG A 34 22.16 0.81 -0.51
N ALA A 35 23.20 0.11 -0.06
CA ALA A 35 24.59 0.38 -0.46
C ALA A 35 24.83 0.03 -1.93
N ALA A 36 24.34 -1.12 -2.39
CA ALA A 36 24.43 -1.53 -3.80
C ALA A 36 23.62 -0.64 -4.74
N LEU A 37 22.50 -0.10 -4.24
CA LEU A 37 21.66 0.85 -4.96
C LEU A 37 22.23 2.29 -4.92
N GLY A 38 23.10 2.61 -3.95
CA GLY A 38 23.61 3.95 -3.71
C GLY A 38 22.54 4.92 -3.20
N ILE A 39 21.58 4.40 -2.41
CA ILE A 39 20.51 5.17 -1.76
C ILE A 39 20.64 5.17 -0.24
N GLN A 40 21.80 4.80 0.29
CA GLN A 40 22.03 4.68 1.73
C GLN A 40 21.74 5.99 2.49
N ASP A 41 22.23 7.11 1.98
CA ASP A 41 22.10 8.43 2.61
C ASP A 41 20.67 9.00 2.53
N TRP A 42 19.81 8.35 1.75
CA TRP A 42 18.41 8.73 1.61
C TRP A 42 17.51 8.09 2.66
N TYR A 43 17.96 7.06 3.37
CA TYR A 43 17.16 6.48 4.45
C TYR A 43 17.32 7.30 5.71
N GLU A 44 16.22 7.88 6.17
CA GLU A 44 16.17 8.58 7.43
C GLU A 44 16.08 7.55 8.56
N ALA A 45 17.12 7.48 9.39
CA ALA A 45 16.97 6.89 10.71
C ALA A 45 16.18 7.91 11.53
N THR A 46 14.88 7.68 11.75
CA THR A 46 14.09 8.51 12.66
C THR A 46 14.62 8.25 14.08
N SER A 47 15.70 8.92 14.44
CA SER A 47 15.99 9.21 15.83
C SER A 47 14.94 10.23 16.22
N ASP A 48 13.90 9.81 16.94
CA ASP A 48 13.13 10.76 17.73
C ASP A 48 14.04 11.16 18.90
N PRO A 49 14.66 12.36 18.93
CA PRO A 49 14.89 12.97 20.22
C PRO A 49 13.51 13.30 20.76
N ILE A 50 13.16 12.66 21.86
CA ILE A 50 12.26 13.23 22.85
C ILE A 50 12.57 14.73 22.88
N SER A 51 11.56 15.52 22.56
CA SER A 51 11.55 16.94 22.82
C SER A 51 11.65 17.09 24.33
N ASP A 52 12.89 17.06 24.84
CA ASP A 52 13.21 17.48 26.19
C ASP A 52 12.95 18.99 26.21
N GLY A 53 11.71 19.31 26.55
CA GLY A 53 11.30 20.62 27.00
C GLY A 53 12.10 20.96 28.25
N ALA A 54 13.27 21.55 28.04
CA ALA A 54 14.03 22.19 29.09
C ALA A 54 13.55 23.64 29.22
N GLU A 55 12.70 23.91 30.22
CA GLU A 55 12.84 25.10 31.05
C GLU A 55 12.19 24.92 32.45
N ASN A 56 12.98 24.34 33.35
CA ASN A 56 13.19 24.64 34.77
C ASN A 56 12.13 25.44 35.58
N LYS A 57 11.72 24.86 36.72
CA LYS A 57 11.83 25.52 38.04
C LYS A 57 11.77 24.53 39.23
N GLU A 58 12.92 24.41 39.88
CA GLU A 58 13.24 24.23 41.30
C GLU A 58 12.37 23.41 42.29
N ALA A 59 13.12 22.64 43.10
CA ALA A 59 12.90 22.28 44.50
C ALA A 59 11.96 21.12 44.84
N ASN A 60 12.54 19.93 45.09
CA ASN A 60 12.73 19.44 46.45
C ASN A 60 13.47 18.09 46.49
N LEU A 61 14.54 18.05 47.27
CA LEU A 61 15.14 16.84 47.84
C LEU A 61 14.07 16.03 48.60
N ARG A 62 13.76 14.79 48.22
CA ARG A 62 13.50 13.67 49.17
C ARG A 62 13.74 12.28 48.55
N ARG A 63 14.65 11.59 49.23
CA ARG A 63 14.74 10.14 49.52
C ARG A 63 14.96 9.14 48.38
N ALA A 64 16.09 8.46 48.53
CA ALA A 64 16.38 7.13 48.04
C ALA A 64 15.45 6.06 48.64
N GLU A 65 15.45 4.90 47.97
CA GLU A 65 14.81 3.63 48.30
C GLU A 65 13.38 3.47 47.75
N ASP A 66 13.29 3.05 46.48
CA ASP A 66 12.70 1.74 46.17
C ASP A 66 13.06 1.28 44.75
N ILE A 67 13.54 0.04 44.69
CA ILE A 67 14.03 -0.67 43.51
C ILE A 67 12.85 -1.36 42.82
N ALA A 68 12.95 -1.41 41.48
CA ALA A 68 12.27 -2.34 40.57
C ALA A 68 10.79 -2.09 40.25
N ALA A 69 10.59 -1.24 39.24
CA ALA A 69 9.71 -1.55 38.11
C ALA A 69 10.10 -0.66 36.93
N ALA A 70 11.31 -0.85 36.39
CA ALA A 70 11.66 -0.31 35.08
C ALA A 70 10.82 -1.09 34.06
N GLY A 71 9.59 -0.60 33.83
CA GLY A 71 8.81 -0.93 32.67
C GLY A 71 9.62 -0.50 31.45
N ASP A 72 10.30 -1.48 30.86
CA ASP A 72 10.93 -1.43 29.56
C ASP A 72 9.86 -1.02 28.55
N THR A 73 9.61 0.28 28.39
CA THR A 73 8.84 0.81 27.28
C THR A 73 9.63 0.45 26.04
N PRO A 74 9.14 -0.46 25.17
CA PRO A 74 9.87 -0.76 23.96
C PRO A 74 9.94 0.54 23.18
N HIS A 75 11.13 1.13 23.09
CA HIS A 75 11.42 2.09 22.05
C HIS A 75 11.02 1.39 20.77
N VAL A 76 9.89 1.81 20.20
CA VAL A 76 9.48 1.41 18.86
C VAL A 76 10.54 2.03 17.97
N ALA A 77 11.65 1.32 17.79
CA ALA A 77 12.75 1.74 16.96
C ALA A 77 12.15 2.02 15.59
N SER A 78 12.07 3.31 15.23
CA SER A 78 11.48 3.72 13.98
C SER A 78 12.26 3.02 12.87
N SER A 79 11.59 2.13 12.15
CA SER A 79 12.24 1.41 11.07
C SER A 79 12.68 2.43 10.02
N PRO A 80 13.91 2.33 9.50
CA PRO A 80 14.42 3.26 8.49
C PRO A 80 13.49 3.25 7.26
N ARG A 81 13.17 4.44 6.76
CA ARG A 81 12.23 4.64 5.64
C ARG A 81 12.83 5.57 4.61
N LEU A 82 12.46 5.34 3.36
CA LEU A 82 12.65 6.35 2.32
C LEU A 82 11.70 7.53 2.58
N PRO A 83 12.12 8.77 2.27
CA PRO A 83 11.27 9.92 2.36
C PRO A 83 10.00 9.72 1.52
N PRO A 84 8.84 10.23 1.96
CA PRO A 84 7.58 10.06 1.23
C PRO A 84 7.60 10.66 -0.18
N HIS A 85 8.48 11.64 -0.41
CA HIS A 85 8.68 12.33 -1.68
C HIS A 85 9.83 11.74 -2.52
N PHE A 86 10.42 10.62 -2.11
CA PHE A 86 11.44 9.96 -2.90
C PHE A 86 10.82 9.51 -4.25
N PRO A 87 11.47 9.77 -5.40
CA PRO A 87 10.92 9.54 -6.74
C PRO A 87 10.86 8.04 -7.08
N VAL A 88 9.88 7.35 -6.49
CA VAL A 88 9.63 5.94 -6.71
C VAL A 88 8.13 5.66 -6.76
N GLU A 89 7.69 5.14 -7.90
CA GLU A 89 6.35 4.62 -8.10
C GLU A 89 6.36 3.10 -8.03
N VAL A 90 5.43 2.54 -7.26
CA VAL A 90 5.35 1.10 -7.00
C VAL A 90 3.90 0.64 -7.08
N LEU A 91 3.66 -0.40 -7.89
CA LEU A 91 2.37 -1.08 -7.96
C LEU A 91 2.54 -2.57 -7.65
N TYR A 92 1.77 -3.06 -6.68
CA TYR A 92 1.71 -4.48 -6.36
C TYR A 92 0.53 -5.14 -7.05
N VAL A 93 0.81 -6.07 -7.96
CA VAL A 93 -0.23 -6.79 -8.72
C VAL A 93 -0.49 -8.15 -8.05
N ARG A 94 -1.38 -8.13 -7.05
CA ARG A 94 -1.74 -9.32 -6.26
C ARG A 94 -2.54 -10.36 -7.04
N ASN A 95 -3.41 -9.93 -7.95
CA ASN A 95 -4.37 -10.81 -8.65
C ASN A 95 -3.75 -11.60 -9.82
N SER A 96 -2.44 -11.51 -10.02
CA SER A 96 -1.71 -12.32 -10.99
C SER A 96 -1.50 -13.75 -10.46
N ARG A 97 -1.43 -14.75 -11.35
CA ARG A 97 -1.05 -16.13 -10.98
C ARG A 97 0.29 -16.19 -10.23
N LYS A 98 1.19 -15.25 -10.54
CA LYS A 98 2.44 -15.02 -9.83
C LYS A 98 2.46 -13.55 -9.41
N PRO A 99 2.19 -13.20 -8.15
CA PRO A 99 2.22 -11.82 -7.69
C PRO A 99 3.56 -11.16 -7.99
N TYR A 100 3.53 -9.89 -8.37
CA TYR A 100 4.73 -9.12 -8.71
C TYR A 100 4.55 -7.65 -8.35
N PHE A 101 5.68 -6.96 -8.24
CA PHE A 101 5.75 -5.52 -8.19
C PHE A 101 6.17 -4.99 -9.55
N LEU A 102 5.54 -3.89 -9.94
CA LEU A 102 6.05 -2.97 -10.95
C LEU A 102 6.65 -1.78 -10.24
N LEU A 103 7.81 -1.36 -10.70
CA LEU A 103 8.55 -0.26 -10.11
C LEU A 103 9.10 0.66 -11.18
N GLU A 104 8.98 1.97 -10.93
CA GLU A 104 9.56 3.04 -11.74
C GLU A 104 10.27 4.04 -10.83
N TRP A 105 11.54 4.32 -11.12
CA TRP A 105 12.27 5.41 -10.47
C TRP A 105 11.97 6.71 -11.21
N ARG A 106 10.91 7.41 -10.78
CA ARG A 106 10.46 8.68 -11.35
C ARG A 106 9.68 9.49 -10.34
N TYR A 107 9.55 10.78 -10.61
CA TYR A 107 8.60 11.62 -9.89
C TYR A 107 7.16 11.23 -10.27
N PRO A 108 6.22 11.39 -9.33
CA PRO A 108 4.80 11.38 -9.65
C PRO A 108 4.50 12.39 -10.76
N THR A 109 3.61 12.02 -11.66
CA THR A 109 3.03 12.92 -12.65
C THR A 109 2.02 13.86 -11.96
N PRO A 110 1.75 15.06 -12.51
CA PRO A 110 0.77 15.98 -11.92
C PRO A 110 -0.61 15.32 -11.68
N GLU A 111 -1.05 14.48 -12.62
CA GLU A 111 -2.30 13.71 -12.49
C GLU A 111 -2.30 12.73 -11.29
N GLU A 112 -1.13 12.18 -10.93
CA GLU A 112 -0.98 11.32 -9.75
C GLU A 112 -0.93 12.14 -8.46
N GLU A 113 -0.28 13.32 -8.48
CA GLU A 113 -0.24 14.23 -7.33
C GLU A 113 -1.65 14.71 -6.96
N ASP A 114 -2.45 15.07 -7.95
CA ASP A 114 -3.84 15.49 -7.75
C ASP A 114 -4.69 14.36 -7.14
N LYS A 115 -4.58 13.13 -7.66
CA LYS A 115 -5.28 11.96 -7.11
C LYS A 115 -4.88 11.63 -5.68
N GLN A 116 -3.60 11.83 -5.31
CA GLN A 116 -3.15 11.63 -3.94
C GLN A 116 -3.80 12.63 -3.00
N LYS A 117 -3.90 13.90 -3.41
CA LYS A 117 -4.53 14.96 -2.63
C LYS A 117 -6.01 14.69 -2.35
N ASP A 118 -6.74 14.23 -3.36
CA ASP A 118 -8.18 13.93 -3.23
C ASP A 118 -8.46 12.77 -2.25
N SER A 119 -7.51 11.83 -2.12
CA SER A 119 -7.66 10.68 -1.22
C SER A 119 -7.44 11.02 0.26
N SER A 120 -6.69 12.08 0.56
CA SER A 120 -6.47 12.54 1.95
C SER A 120 -7.63 13.37 2.52
N ASP A 121 -8.48 13.95 1.67
CA ASP A 121 -9.59 14.82 2.09
C ASP A 121 -10.93 14.06 2.31
N SER A 122 -10.96 12.74 2.15
CA SER A 122 -12.16 11.91 2.40
C SER A 122 -12.24 11.32 3.81
N GLY A 123 -11.59 11.96 4.79
CA GLY A 123 -11.80 11.71 6.22
C GLY A 123 -12.57 12.87 6.82
N GLY A 124 -13.90 12.76 6.87
CA GLY A 124 -14.76 13.80 7.41
C GLY A 124 -14.45 14.14 8.87
N ASP A 125 -14.33 15.43 9.16
CA ASP A 125 -14.93 16.02 10.33
C ASP A 125 -15.23 17.50 10.00
N ASP A 126 -16.50 17.88 10.05
CA ASP A 126 -16.95 19.25 9.92
C ASP A 126 -16.40 20.06 11.12
N ARG A 127 -15.22 20.66 10.94
CA ARG A 127 -14.79 21.80 11.76
C ARG A 127 -14.47 22.99 10.87
N GLU A 128 -15.52 23.78 10.70
CA GLU A 128 -15.50 25.17 10.33
C GLU A 128 -14.48 25.95 11.20
N GLY A 129 -13.54 26.62 10.53
CA GLY A 129 -12.78 27.72 11.10
C GLY A 129 -11.32 27.43 11.43
N ALA A 130 -10.42 27.58 10.45
CA ALA A 130 -9.16 28.32 10.62
C ALA A 130 -8.41 28.46 9.29
N ALA A 131 -8.19 29.73 8.92
CA ALA A 131 -7.14 30.27 8.05
C ALA A 131 -6.46 29.33 7.03
N LYS A 132 -6.86 29.48 5.76
CA LYS A 132 -6.00 29.18 4.61
C LYS A 132 -4.84 30.18 4.57
N THR A 133 -3.73 29.84 5.22
CA THR A 133 -2.44 30.44 4.92
C THR A 133 -1.73 29.53 3.92
N HIS A 134 -2.01 29.76 2.64
CA HIS A 134 -1.32 29.13 1.52
C HIS A 134 0.02 29.87 1.34
N GLU A 135 0.98 29.64 2.25
CA GLU A 135 2.36 30.11 2.10
C GLU A 135 3.21 29.03 1.44
N THR A 136 3.54 29.29 0.17
CA THR A 136 4.86 29.07 -0.44
C THR A 136 5.55 27.72 -0.20
N ARG A 137 5.08 26.68 -0.89
CA ARG A 137 5.91 25.50 -1.17
C ARG A 137 6.69 25.69 -2.49
N THR A 138 7.47 26.76 -2.56
CA THR A 138 8.34 27.11 -3.71
C THR A 138 9.83 26.97 -3.41
N ASP A 139 10.21 26.48 -2.23
CA ASP A 139 11.63 26.37 -1.83
C ASP A 139 12.22 24.95 -1.90
N SER A 140 11.40 23.91 -2.20
CA SER A 140 11.88 22.52 -2.29
C SER A 140 12.29 22.11 -3.70
N LEU A 141 12.98 23.00 -4.43
CA LEU A 141 13.59 22.69 -5.74
C LEU A 141 15.09 22.38 -5.64
N GLN A 142 15.72 22.63 -4.48
CA GLN A 142 17.18 22.54 -4.33
C GLN A 142 17.75 21.13 -4.15
N SER A 143 16.93 20.08 -4.04
CA SER A 143 17.41 18.68 -3.98
C SER A 143 16.58 17.74 -4.87
N ARG A 144 16.19 18.21 -6.05
CA ARG A 144 15.63 17.29 -7.06
C ARG A 144 16.74 16.36 -7.53
N ILE A 145 16.59 15.08 -7.22
CA ILE A 145 17.36 13.99 -7.81
C ILE A 145 17.33 14.13 -9.33
N THR A 146 18.50 14.06 -9.96
CA THR A 146 18.64 14.16 -11.42
C THR A 146 18.07 12.93 -12.12
N GLU A 147 17.53 13.09 -13.32
CA GLU A 147 17.02 11.96 -14.12
C GLU A 147 18.10 10.91 -14.40
N GLU A 148 19.35 11.35 -14.53
CA GLU A 148 20.49 10.46 -14.73
C GLU A 148 20.75 9.57 -13.50
N PHE A 149 20.61 10.12 -12.29
CA PHE A 149 20.69 9.31 -11.08
C PHE A 149 19.55 8.28 -11.03
N LEU A 150 18.32 8.65 -11.42
CA LEU A 150 17.19 7.72 -11.45
C LEU A 150 17.40 6.60 -12.46
N ARG A 151 17.99 6.91 -13.62
CA ARG A 151 18.38 5.91 -14.62
C ARG A 151 19.44 4.96 -14.06
N GLN A 152 20.49 5.49 -13.44
CA GLN A 152 21.52 4.67 -12.77
C GLN A 152 20.93 3.81 -11.65
N LEU A 153 19.98 4.33 -10.90
CA LEU A 153 19.29 3.58 -9.85
C LEU A 153 18.46 2.43 -10.44
N ALA A 154 17.81 2.66 -11.59
CA ALA A 154 17.12 1.62 -12.33
C ALA A 154 18.08 0.52 -12.81
N ASP A 155 19.22 0.90 -13.38
CA ASP A 155 20.24 -0.03 -13.85
C ASP A 155 20.84 -0.84 -12.69
N ARG A 156 21.14 -0.21 -11.56
CA ARG A 156 21.60 -0.90 -10.33
C ARG A 156 20.54 -1.86 -9.80
N THR A 157 19.27 -1.46 -9.83
CA THR A 157 18.16 -2.33 -9.42
C THR A 157 18.08 -3.57 -10.32
N LEU A 158 18.22 -3.39 -11.65
CA LEU A 158 18.27 -4.52 -12.58
C LEU A 158 19.52 -5.39 -12.36
N ALA A 159 20.67 -4.78 -12.04
CA ALA A 159 21.91 -5.50 -11.75
C ALA A 159 21.81 -6.38 -10.50
N LEU A 160 20.99 -6.00 -9.49
CA LEU A 160 20.72 -6.87 -8.33
C LEU A 160 20.12 -8.23 -8.75
N GLY A 161 19.36 -8.27 -9.85
CA GLY A 161 18.81 -9.51 -10.39
C GLY A 161 19.79 -10.34 -11.23
N LYS A 162 20.88 -9.73 -11.70
CA LYS A 162 21.85 -10.31 -12.65
C LYS A 162 23.20 -10.66 -12.01
N GLN A 163 23.26 -10.94 -10.71
CA GLN A 163 24.53 -11.40 -10.11
C GLN A 163 24.89 -12.79 -10.66
N ASP A 164 25.54 -12.79 -11.82
CA ASP A 164 25.80 -13.90 -12.73
C ASP A 164 26.91 -14.87 -12.26
N LEU A 165 27.44 -14.74 -11.04
CA LEU A 165 28.68 -15.44 -10.67
C LEU A 165 28.61 -16.44 -9.50
N ALA A 166 27.49 -16.59 -8.80
CA ALA A 166 27.40 -17.58 -7.73
C ALA A 166 25.96 -18.01 -7.41
N ASP A 167 25.27 -18.69 -8.34
CA ASP A 167 24.02 -19.48 -8.19
C ASP A 167 22.84 -18.93 -7.34
N VAL A 168 22.97 -17.72 -6.82
CA VAL A 168 22.12 -17.14 -5.80
C VAL A 168 22.07 -15.65 -6.13
N GLY A 169 21.16 -15.28 -7.03
CA GLY A 169 20.79 -13.88 -7.25
C GLY A 169 20.27 -13.23 -5.95
N ALA A 170 19.78 -12.00 -6.01
CA ALA A 170 19.25 -11.34 -4.81
C ALA A 170 18.26 -12.26 -4.04
N VAL A 171 18.51 -12.45 -2.74
CA VAL A 171 17.66 -13.27 -1.85
C VAL A 171 17.00 -12.36 -0.83
N TRP A 172 15.73 -12.62 -0.55
CA TRP A 172 14.97 -11.96 0.50
C TRP A 172 14.31 -13.00 1.39
N LYS A 173 14.65 -12.99 2.69
CA LYS A 173 14.13 -13.96 3.69
C LYS A 173 14.29 -15.43 3.23
N GLY A 174 15.44 -15.76 2.64
CA GLY A 174 15.72 -17.10 2.11
C GLY A 174 15.01 -17.46 0.80
N GLN A 175 14.26 -16.53 0.20
CA GLN A 175 13.57 -16.73 -1.08
C GLN A 175 14.26 -15.93 -2.20
N PRO A 176 14.42 -16.51 -3.41
CA PRO A 176 15.01 -15.79 -4.54
C PRO A 176 14.11 -14.62 -4.96
N VAL A 177 14.74 -13.51 -5.33
CA VAL A 177 14.10 -12.32 -5.88
C VAL A 177 14.44 -12.24 -7.36
N HIS A 178 13.43 -12.40 -8.22
CA HIS A 178 13.59 -12.24 -9.65
C HIS A 178 13.35 -10.79 -10.04
N ILE A 179 14.34 -10.16 -10.66
CA ILE A 179 14.28 -8.77 -11.13
C ILE A 179 14.52 -8.75 -12.63
N SER A 180 13.62 -8.13 -13.39
CA SER A 180 13.73 -8.05 -14.85
C SER A 180 13.17 -6.74 -15.38
N SER A 181 13.64 -6.29 -16.54
CA SER A 181 13.04 -5.16 -17.24
C SER A 181 11.68 -5.55 -17.82
N ALA A 182 10.73 -4.61 -17.78
CA ALA A 182 9.43 -4.79 -18.41
C ALA A 182 9.50 -4.61 -19.93
N LEU A 183 8.48 -5.11 -20.63
CA LEU A 183 8.32 -4.83 -22.05
C LEU A 183 8.05 -3.33 -22.27
N PRO A 184 8.55 -2.73 -23.36
CA PRO A 184 8.23 -1.36 -23.72
C PRO A 184 6.73 -1.10 -23.72
N GLY A 185 6.31 0.03 -23.13
CA GLY A 185 4.91 0.43 -23.00
C GLY A 185 4.18 -0.15 -21.77
N VAL A 186 4.78 -1.08 -21.02
CA VAL A 186 4.29 -1.48 -19.70
C VAL A 186 4.80 -0.48 -18.68
N THR A 187 3.91 0.36 -18.17
CA THR A 187 4.22 1.32 -17.09
C THR A 187 3.40 1.05 -15.84
N VAL A 188 3.87 1.53 -14.69
CA VAL A 188 3.14 1.48 -13.42
C VAL A 188 1.76 2.13 -13.59
N MET A 189 1.69 3.25 -14.31
CA MET A 189 0.44 3.96 -14.55
C MET A 189 -0.52 3.24 -15.49
N ALA A 190 -0.01 2.69 -16.60
CA ALA A 190 -0.84 1.93 -17.53
C ALA A 190 -1.48 0.73 -16.82
N GLU A 191 -0.72 0.02 -15.98
CA GLU A 191 -1.24 -1.11 -15.21
C GLU A 191 -2.16 -0.68 -14.07
N ARG A 192 -1.88 0.41 -13.37
CA ARG A 192 -2.78 0.98 -12.35
C ARG A 192 -4.15 1.31 -12.96
N ARG A 193 -4.17 2.00 -14.09
CA ARG A 193 -5.41 2.35 -14.81
C ARG A 193 -6.20 1.11 -15.25
N LYS A 194 -5.52 0.05 -15.71
CA LYS A 194 -6.17 -1.23 -16.05
C LYS A 194 -6.80 -1.89 -14.83
N LEU A 195 -6.12 -1.88 -13.68
CA LEU A 195 -6.67 -2.41 -12.43
C LEU A 195 -7.87 -1.60 -11.96
N GLU A 196 -7.79 -0.27 -11.97
CA GLU A 196 -8.89 0.63 -11.60
C GLU A 196 -10.15 0.36 -12.46
N LEU A 197 -9.99 0.24 -13.78
CA LEU A 197 -11.11 -0.06 -14.68
C LEU A 197 -11.73 -1.43 -14.38
N ARG A 198 -10.91 -2.45 -14.11
CA ARG A 198 -11.39 -3.79 -13.77
C ARG A 198 -12.16 -3.78 -12.45
N ASP A 199 -11.64 -3.12 -11.44
CA ASP A 199 -12.28 -3.04 -10.13
C ASP A 199 -13.58 -2.24 -10.19
N ALA A 200 -13.64 -1.17 -10.99
CA ALA A 200 -14.86 -0.42 -11.27
C ALA A 200 -15.93 -1.29 -11.96
N GLN A 201 -15.53 -2.09 -12.96
CA GLN A 201 -16.43 -3.04 -13.63
C GLN A 201 -16.96 -4.11 -12.68
N LEU A 202 -16.09 -4.72 -11.87
CA LEU A 202 -16.48 -5.72 -10.87
C LEU A 202 -17.43 -5.13 -9.82
N LYS A 203 -17.19 -3.89 -9.39
CA LYS A 203 -18.09 -3.18 -8.48
C LYS A 203 -19.47 -2.97 -9.11
N GLY A 204 -19.51 -2.58 -10.39
CA GLY A 204 -20.77 -2.44 -11.14
C GLY A 204 -21.54 -3.77 -11.25
N GLN A 205 -20.84 -4.87 -11.57
CA GLN A 205 -21.45 -6.20 -11.65
C GLN A 205 -22.03 -6.65 -10.31
N ARG A 206 -21.28 -6.51 -9.22
CA ARG A 206 -21.77 -6.87 -7.87
C ARG A 206 -22.97 -6.02 -7.44
N ALA A 207 -23.00 -4.75 -7.82
CA ALA A 207 -24.13 -3.88 -7.53
C ALA A 207 -25.38 -4.30 -8.33
N ALA A 208 -25.22 -4.67 -9.59
CA ALA A 208 -26.30 -5.19 -10.43
C ALA A 208 -26.84 -6.54 -9.91
N GLU A 209 -25.95 -7.48 -9.57
CA GLU A 209 -26.32 -8.78 -8.99
C GLU A 209 -27.06 -8.61 -7.64
N LYS A 210 -26.58 -7.69 -6.78
CA LYS A 210 -27.26 -7.38 -5.52
C LYS A 210 -28.67 -6.83 -5.75
N ARG A 211 -28.85 -6.01 -6.79
CA ARG A 211 -30.16 -5.45 -7.16
C ARG A 211 -31.10 -6.54 -7.70
N GLU A 212 -30.62 -7.39 -8.60
CA GLU A 212 -31.39 -8.52 -9.13
C GLU A 212 -31.85 -9.45 -8.01
N ARG A 213 -30.97 -9.74 -7.05
CA ARG A 213 -31.31 -10.55 -5.87
C ARG A 213 -32.39 -9.90 -5.00
N ALA A 214 -32.28 -8.59 -4.76
CA ALA A 214 -33.29 -7.85 -3.99
C ALA A 214 -34.65 -7.83 -4.71
N GLU A 215 -34.65 -7.72 -6.04
CA GLU A 215 -35.87 -7.78 -6.85
C GLU A 215 -36.50 -9.19 -6.81
N ALA A 216 -35.71 -10.27 -6.93
CA ALA A 216 -36.19 -11.64 -6.79
C ALA A 216 -36.75 -11.96 -5.39
N ASP A 217 -36.10 -11.46 -4.34
CA ASP A 217 -36.58 -11.61 -2.97
C ASP A 217 -37.91 -10.87 -2.76
N SER A 218 -38.06 -9.67 -3.34
CA SER A 218 -39.32 -8.91 -3.29
C SER A 218 -40.47 -9.59 -4.07
N ALA A 219 -40.17 -10.18 -5.22
CA ALA A 219 -41.13 -10.95 -6.02
C ALA A 219 -41.59 -12.22 -5.27
N THR A 220 -40.67 -12.90 -4.59
CA THR A 220 -41.00 -14.10 -3.81
C THR A 220 -41.84 -13.76 -2.57
N GLN A 221 -41.57 -12.62 -1.92
CA GLN A 221 -42.37 -12.14 -0.78
C GLN A 221 -43.79 -11.75 -1.21
N THR A 222 -43.95 -11.05 -2.33
CA THR A 222 -45.28 -10.68 -2.86
C THR A 222 -46.10 -11.90 -3.31
N ALA A 223 -45.46 -12.93 -3.89
CA ALA A 223 -46.12 -14.19 -4.22
C ALA A 223 -46.61 -14.95 -2.96
N LYS A 224 -45.78 -15.04 -1.91
CA LYS A 224 -46.18 -15.66 -0.62
C LYS A 224 -47.28 -14.89 0.10
N ALA A 225 -47.31 -13.56 -0.01
CA ALA A 225 -48.38 -12.74 0.56
C ALA A 225 -49.73 -13.03 -0.11
N LYS A 226 -49.77 -13.13 -1.45
CA LYS A 226 -51.00 -13.50 -2.19
C LYS A 226 -51.51 -14.91 -1.88
N GLN A 227 -50.63 -15.87 -1.59
CA GLN A 227 -51.03 -17.24 -1.24
C GLN A 227 -51.65 -17.34 0.17
N ARG A 228 -51.33 -16.42 1.09
CA ARG A 228 -51.94 -16.39 2.43
C ARG A 228 -53.38 -15.86 2.42
N ASP A 229 -53.74 -15.07 1.42
CA ASP A 229 -55.09 -14.49 1.28
C ASP A 229 -56.11 -15.43 0.62
N SER A 230 -55.65 -16.55 0.01
CA SER A 230 -56.54 -17.49 -0.68
C SER A 230 -57.23 -18.52 0.23
N GLY A 231 -57.09 -18.41 1.56
CA GLY A 231 -57.90 -19.19 2.52
C GLY A 231 -57.68 -20.72 2.51
N VAL A 232 -56.73 -21.24 1.72
CA VAL A 232 -56.42 -22.68 1.70
C VAL A 232 -55.50 -23.02 2.87
N ILE A 233 -56.12 -23.37 4.00
CA ILE A 233 -55.46 -23.95 5.16
C ILE A 233 -54.89 -25.31 4.74
N THR A 234 -53.59 -25.35 4.45
CA THR A 234 -52.89 -26.63 4.30
C THR A 234 -52.61 -27.20 5.69
N PRO A 235 -52.89 -28.50 5.94
CA PRO A 235 -52.77 -29.09 7.26
C PRO A 235 -51.32 -29.07 7.74
N ALA A 236 -51.16 -28.66 8.99
CA ALA A 236 -49.88 -28.48 9.66
C ALA A 236 -49.04 -29.76 9.68
N PHE A 237 -47.76 -29.61 9.36
CA PHE A 237 -46.73 -30.63 9.52
C PHE A 237 -46.61 -31.00 11.01
N ILE A 238 -46.99 -32.23 11.36
CA ILE A 238 -46.87 -32.77 12.71
C ILE A 238 -45.41 -33.24 12.92
N PRO A 239 -44.64 -32.67 13.86
CA PRO A 239 -43.31 -33.15 14.17
C PRO A 239 -43.38 -34.59 14.72
N ARG A 240 -42.67 -35.52 14.08
CA ARG A 240 -42.48 -36.89 14.59
C ARG A 240 -41.54 -36.87 15.80
N CYS A 241 -42.07 -36.61 16.98
CA CYS A 241 -41.32 -36.68 18.24
C CYS A 241 -42.00 -37.61 19.26
N VAL A 242 -42.30 -38.86 18.92
CA VAL A 242 -42.52 -39.91 19.95
C VAL A 242 -42.07 -41.26 19.40
N ARG A 243 -40.83 -41.68 19.69
CA ARG A 243 -40.48 -43.10 19.72
C ARG A 243 -39.98 -43.44 21.12
N ARG A 244 -40.77 -44.29 21.77
CA ARG A 244 -40.73 -44.74 23.16
C ARG A 244 -39.37 -45.32 23.56
N ARG A 245 -38.93 -45.03 24.78
CA ARG A 245 -38.13 -45.95 25.61
C ARG A 245 -39.02 -46.41 26.76
N THR A 246 -39.36 -47.68 26.77
CA THR A 246 -39.61 -48.54 27.94
C THR A 246 -39.71 -49.96 27.41
#